data_AF-A0A535BUD6-F1
#
_entry.id   AF-A0A535BUD6-F1
#
_cell.length_a   1.000
_cell.length_b   1.000
_cell.length_c   1.000
_cell.angle_alpha   90.00
_cell.angle_beta   90.00
_cell.angle_gamma   90.00
#
_symmetry.space_group_name_H-M   'P 1'
#
loop_
_entity.id
_entity.type
_entity.pdbx_description
1 polymer ?
#
loop_
_entity_poly.entity_id
_entity_poly.type
_entity_poly.pdbx_seq_one_letter_code
_entity_poly.pdbx_strand_id
1 'polypeptide(L)'
;MAAPAVAANELIRFESTFNRARIGGAVITFALGPFFPNIGIQHVILFGALLLAQAGLVAVLLRTERFVRHPAKVAQFIFAIDLFVVSYAIFLFAYDPNWTTYIVGILLVIAGGFRFGSAGAFGASIFMAITYTLTATYRAQVFGYPTEPQRIAFTVTIYLLSGFLMAGLVRELGTLRAQREAFDHQRAETEALRALDKMKSDFLAEMSHDFRSPLTVVRGALEILQSQRPGPLTDRQQELTERADRNVRRLEEFSEDLLEMARIEHGAIELERVEIDACNLVREVVEDHRALAHDRGQTIELDCVP
;
A
#
# COMPACT_ATOMS: atom_id res chain seq x y z
N MET A 1 9.99 1.97 -13.10
CA MET A 1 10.66 3.28 -13.35
C MET A 1 9.87 4.51 -12.83
N ALA A 2 8.75 4.36 -12.09
CA ALA A 2 7.88 5.48 -11.68
C ALA A 2 8.19 6.14 -10.31
N ALA A 3 9.01 5.50 -9.46
CA ALA A 3 9.28 5.96 -8.09
C ALA A 3 9.92 7.36 -7.94
N PRO A 4 10.91 7.80 -8.75
CA PRO A 4 11.56 9.09 -8.54
C PRO A 4 10.68 10.29 -8.91
N ALA A 5 9.75 10.12 -9.85
CA ALA A 5 8.84 11.19 -10.28
C ALA A 5 7.74 11.46 -9.23
N VAL A 6 7.25 10.42 -8.55
CA VAL A 6 6.23 10.54 -7.49
C VAL A 6 6.81 11.27 -6.27
N ALA A 7 8.01 10.89 -5.83
CA ALA A 7 8.69 11.53 -4.70
C ALA A 7 9.00 13.01 -4.95
N ALA A 8 9.41 13.37 -6.17
CA ALA A 8 9.62 14.77 -6.56
C ALA A 8 8.31 15.57 -6.52
N ASN A 9 7.20 14.98 -6.96
CA ASN A 9 5.91 15.64 -7.02
C ASN A 9 5.27 15.83 -5.62
N GLU A 10 5.53 14.92 -4.69
CA GLU A 10 5.17 15.10 -3.28
C GLU A 10 5.98 16.22 -2.63
N LEU A 11 7.29 16.29 -2.88
CA LEU A 11 8.14 17.32 -2.33
C LEU A 11 7.77 18.73 -2.86
N ILE A 12 7.39 18.85 -4.14
CA ILE A 12 6.88 20.11 -4.71
C ILE A 12 5.60 20.55 -4.00
N ARG A 13 4.63 19.64 -3.83
CA ARG A 13 3.37 19.95 -3.13
C ARG A 13 3.65 20.39 -1.69
N PHE A 14 4.56 19.70 -1.02
CA PHE A 14 4.97 20.03 0.34
C PHE A 14 5.61 21.42 0.42
N GLU A 15 6.62 21.73 -0.41
CA GLU A 15 7.27 23.04 -0.40
C GLU A 15 6.34 24.18 -0.83
N SER A 16 5.40 23.92 -1.75
CA SER A 16 4.40 24.93 -2.13
C SER A 16 3.49 25.33 -0.96
N THR A 17 3.16 24.37 -0.08
CA THR A 17 2.36 24.61 1.13
C THR A 17 3.12 25.48 2.12
N PHE A 18 4.40 25.17 2.36
CA PHE A 18 5.25 26.01 3.20
C PHE A 18 5.51 27.40 2.60
N ASN A 19 5.56 27.51 1.27
CA ASN A 19 5.71 28.81 0.64
C ASN A 19 4.51 29.73 0.88
N ARG A 20 3.29 29.17 0.91
CA ARG A 20 2.09 29.91 1.32
C ARG A 20 2.19 30.37 2.78
N ALA A 21 2.75 29.54 3.66
CA ALA A 21 2.98 29.91 5.05
C ALA A 21 3.97 31.08 5.20
N ARG A 22 5.03 31.15 4.36
CA ARG A 22 5.96 32.30 4.33
C ARG A 22 5.27 33.60 3.94
N ILE A 23 4.43 33.56 2.89
CA ILE A 23 3.62 34.71 2.46
C ILE A 23 2.66 35.12 3.56
N GLY A 24 1.96 34.17 4.19
CA GLY A 24 1.09 34.42 5.33
C GLY A 24 1.83 35.06 6.51
N GLY A 25 3.04 34.57 6.83
CA GLY A 25 3.91 35.17 7.85
C GLY A 25 4.30 36.61 7.54
N ALA A 26 4.58 36.95 6.28
CA ALA A 26 4.84 38.33 5.86
C ALA A 26 3.60 39.21 6.04
N VAL A 27 2.42 38.74 5.64
CA VAL A 27 1.15 39.45 5.82
C VAL A 27 0.89 39.70 7.31
N ILE A 28 1.07 38.70 8.16
CA ILE A 28 0.92 38.83 9.62
C ILE A 28 1.92 39.84 10.18
N THR A 29 3.17 39.83 9.69
CA THR A 29 4.20 40.78 10.12
C THR A 29 3.82 42.22 9.76
N PHE A 30 3.33 42.48 8.54
CA PHE A 30 2.88 43.82 8.15
C PHE A 30 1.61 44.24 8.89
N ALA A 31 0.69 43.31 9.16
CA ALA A 31 -0.57 43.60 9.82
C ALA A 31 -0.39 43.85 11.34
N LEU A 32 0.37 43.02 12.03
CA LEU A 32 0.52 43.08 13.49
C LEU A 32 1.78 43.82 13.94
N GLY A 33 2.84 43.80 13.15
CA GLY A 33 4.13 44.40 13.50
C GLY A 33 4.07 45.87 13.96
N PRO A 34 3.31 46.77 13.29
CA PRO A 34 3.20 48.17 13.70
C PRO A 34 2.56 48.39 15.07
N PHE A 35 1.82 47.41 15.59
CA PHE A 35 1.18 47.47 16.90
C PHE A 35 2.13 47.12 18.05
N PHE A 36 3.36 46.69 17.76
CA PHE A 36 4.38 46.45 18.77
C PHE A 36 5.19 47.74 19.01
N PRO A 37 4.94 48.48 20.10
CA PRO A 37 5.51 49.82 20.32
C PRO A 37 7.04 49.81 20.44
N ASN A 38 7.62 48.64 20.71
CA ASN A 38 9.04 48.45 20.98
C ASN A 38 9.84 48.07 19.72
N ILE A 39 9.19 47.92 18.57
CA ILE A 39 9.84 47.49 17.32
C ILE A 39 9.72 48.65 16.33
N GLY A 40 10.85 49.28 16.01
CA GLY A 40 10.86 50.37 15.03
C GLY A 40 10.25 49.91 13.69
N ILE A 41 9.39 50.72 13.09
CA ILE A 41 8.64 50.36 11.87
C ILE A 41 9.54 49.89 10.72
N GLN A 42 10.78 50.39 10.68
CA GLN A 42 11.81 49.98 9.72
C GLN A 42 12.15 48.48 9.83
N HIS A 43 12.22 47.94 11.05
CA HIS A 43 12.50 46.52 11.32
C HIS A 43 11.33 45.63 10.90
N VAL A 44 10.09 46.08 11.12
CA VAL A 44 8.87 45.39 10.66
C VAL A 44 8.86 45.32 9.13
N ILE A 45 9.13 46.44 8.46
CA ILE A 45 9.17 46.51 6.99
C ILE A 45 10.28 45.61 6.44
N LEU A 46 11.48 45.68 7.02
CA LEU A 46 12.62 44.87 6.60
C LEU A 46 12.34 43.38 6.75
N PHE A 47 11.79 42.95 7.89
CA PHE A 47 11.48 41.55 8.15
C PHE A 47 10.36 41.02 7.24
N GLY A 48 9.29 41.80 7.04
CA GLY A 48 8.22 41.45 6.10
C GLY A 48 8.73 41.35 4.65
N ALA A 49 9.60 42.28 4.24
CA ALA A 49 10.24 42.23 2.92
C ALA A 49 11.18 41.02 2.77
N LEU A 50 11.92 40.66 3.82
CA LEU A 50 12.77 39.46 3.84
C LEU A 50 11.94 38.18 3.65
N LEU A 51 10.81 38.06 4.34
CA LEU A 51 9.90 36.90 4.18
C LEU A 51 9.32 36.81 2.77
N LEU A 52 8.94 37.94 2.15
CA LEU A 52 8.46 37.98 0.76
C LEU A 52 9.58 37.65 -0.24
N ALA A 53 10.78 38.19 -0.04
CA ALA A 53 11.94 37.90 -0.87
C ALA A 53 12.30 36.41 -0.81
N GLN A 54 12.25 35.83 0.39
CA GLN A 54 12.45 34.41 0.59
C GLN A 54 11.36 33.58 -0.11
N ALA A 55 10.09 33.96 0.02
CA ALA A 55 8.99 33.26 -0.65
C ALA A 55 9.10 33.33 -2.19
N GLY A 56 9.56 34.46 -2.72
CA GLY A 56 9.88 34.65 -4.13
C GLY A 56 11.05 33.76 -4.58
N LEU A 57 12.14 33.73 -3.81
CA LEU A 57 13.29 32.87 -4.07
C LEU A 57 12.89 31.39 -4.12
N VAL A 58 12.08 30.92 -3.16
CA VAL A 58 11.57 29.55 -3.14
C VAL A 58 10.70 29.28 -4.37
N ALA A 59 9.81 30.20 -4.75
CA ALA A 59 8.97 30.04 -5.93
C ALA A 59 9.80 29.92 -7.23
N VAL A 60 10.92 30.64 -7.34
CA VAL A 60 11.85 30.54 -8.46
C VAL A 60 12.63 29.22 -8.40
N LEU A 61 13.14 28.83 -7.23
CA LEU A 61 13.89 27.59 -7.06
C LEU A 61 13.06 26.36 -7.41
N LEU A 62 11.78 26.34 -7.02
CA LEU A 62 10.84 25.25 -7.35
C LEU A 62 10.58 25.11 -8.86
N ARG A 63 10.80 26.17 -9.64
CA ARG A 63 10.66 26.16 -11.12
C ARG A 63 11.97 25.88 -11.85
N THR A 64 13.10 25.84 -11.15
CA THR A 64 14.43 25.70 -11.76
C THR A 64 14.79 24.22 -11.97
N GLU A 65 15.48 23.88 -13.06
CA GLU A 65 15.96 22.50 -13.31
C GLU A 65 16.81 21.92 -12.18
N ARG A 66 17.49 22.77 -11.40
CA ARG A 66 18.26 22.33 -10.22
C ARG A 66 17.41 21.59 -9.21
N PHE A 67 16.15 21.99 -9.01
CA PHE A 67 15.24 21.30 -8.09
C PHE A 67 14.89 19.91 -8.62
N VAL A 68 14.67 19.78 -9.94
CA VAL A 68 14.40 18.49 -10.59
C VAL A 68 15.62 17.55 -10.45
N ARG A 69 16.84 18.06 -10.61
CA ARG A 69 18.07 17.24 -10.51
C ARG A 69 18.45 16.90 -9.07
N HIS A 70 18.29 17.82 -8.13
CA HIS A 70 18.74 17.66 -6.74
C HIS A 70 17.70 18.15 -5.72
N PRO A 71 16.50 17.51 -5.66
CA PRO A 71 15.38 17.99 -4.85
C PRO A 71 15.72 18.08 -3.35
N ALA A 72 16.42 17.07 -2.81
CA ALA A 72 16.79 17.01 -1.39
C ALA A 72 17.75 18.15 -0.98
N LYS A 73 18.78 18.43 -1.79
CA LYS A 73 19.77 19.49 -1.48
C LYS A 73 19.14 20.88 -1.53
N VAL A 74 18.23 21.12 -2.49
CA VAL A 74 17.51 22.39 -2.58
C VAL A 74 16.56 22.56 -1.40
N ALA A 75 15.84 21.51 -1.00
CA ALA A 75 14.99 21.55 0.20
C ALA A 75 15.79 21.82 1.49
N GLN A 76 16.97 21.20 1.65
CA GLN A 76 17.88 21.47 2.77
C GLN A 76 18.34 22.93 2.79
N PHE A 77 18.70 23.48 1.62
CA PHE A 77 19.09 24.88 1.49
C PHE A 77 17.95 25.83 1.86
N ILE A 78 16.74 25.58 1.37
CA ILE A 78 15.54 26.36 1.72
C ILE A 78 15.27 26.32 3.22
N PHE A 79 15.35 25.14 3.82
CA PHE A 79 15.11 24.96 5.25
C PHE A 79 16.19 25.62 6.11
N ALA A 80 17.45 25.61 5.67
CA ALA A 80 18.51 26.35 6.35
C ALA A 80 18.21 27.86 6.35
N ILE A 81 17.71 28.41 5.23
CA ILE A 81 17.26 29.81 5.18
C ILE A 81 16.09 30.03 6.15
N ASP A 82 15.10 29.13 6.19
CA ASP A 82 13.98 29.24 7.15
C ASP A 82 14.48 29.34 8.60
N LEU A 83 15.44 28.48 8.98
CA LEU A 83 16.08 28.51 10.31
C LEU A 83 16.73 29.88 10.59
N PHE A 84 17.52 30.41 9.66
CA PHE A 84 18.17 31.72 9.86
C PHE A 84 17.17 32.88 9.91
N VAL A 85 16.12 32.85 9.07
CA VAL A 85 15.10 33.91 9.04
C VAL A 85 14.31 33.92 10.35
N VAL A 86 13.92 32.76 10.88
CA VAL A 86 13.25 32.67 12.19
C VAL A 86 14.19 33.06 13.32
N SER A 87 15.46 32.65 13.29
CA SER A 87 16.45 33.09 14.29
C SER A 87 16.66 34.60 14.27
N TYR A 88 16.71 35.20 13.09
CA TYR A 88 16.77 36.66 12.94
C TYR A 88 15.52 37.33 13.51
N ALA A 89 14.33 36.77 13.28
CA ALA A 89 13.09 37.25 13.88
C ALA A 89 13.13 37.19 15.41
N ILE A 90 13.56 36.06 15.99
CA ILE A 90 13.70 35.91 17.44
C ILE A 90 14.66 36.96 18.00
N PHE A 91 15.77 37.21 17.32
CA PHE A 91 16.74 38.24 17.70
C PHE A 91 16.19 39.67 17.57
N LEU A 92 15.45 39.98 16.52
CA LEU A 92 14.87 41.30 16.28
C LEU A 92 13.86 41.70 17.37
N PHE A 93 13.11 40.73 17.88
CA PHE A 93 12.14 40.91 18.96
C PHE A 93 12.77 40.79 20.36
N ALA A 94 14.09 40.60 20.45
CA ALA A 94 14.80 40.45 21.72
C ALA A 94 14.70 41.70 22.61
N TYR A 95 14.44 42.88 22.05
CA TYR A 95 14.27 44.09 22.86
C TYR A 95 13.00 44.08 23.72
N ASP A 96 11.95 43.34 23.32
CA ASP A 96 10.67 43.29 24.03
C ASP A 96 10.79 42.52 25.36
N PRO A 97 10.40 43.10 26.52
CA PRO A 97 10.37 42.40 27.81
C PRO A 97 9.51 41.12 27.78
N ASN A 98 8.37 41.16 27.06
CA ASN A 98 7.39 40.08 26.98
C ASN A 98 7.50 39.28 25.67
N TRP A 99 8.72 39.16 25.13
CA TRP A 99 8.94 38.46 23.87
C TRP A 99 8.41 37.00 23.91
N THR A 100 7.59 36.64 22.93
CA THR A 100 7.01 35.28 22.79
C THR A 100 7.31 34.66 21.42
N THR A 101 8.05 35.38 20.56
CA THR A 101 8.37 34.97 19.19
C THR A 101 9.18 33.69 19.11
N TYR A 102 9.85 33.29 20.19
CA TYR A 102 10.54 32.01 20.28
C TYR A 102 9.60 30.81 20.08
N ILE A 103 8.29 30.91 20.36
CA ILE A 103 7.35 29.79 20.16
C ILE A 103 7.32 29.34 18.69
N VAL A 104 7.56 30.25 17.73
CA VAL A 104 7.60 29.95 16.29
C VAL A 104 8.70 28.94 15.94
N GLY A 105 9.76 28.84 16.74
CA GLY A 105 10.82 27.85 16.54
C GLY A 105 10.32 26.40 16.57
N ILE A 106 9.25 26.11 17.32
CA ILE A 106 8.65 24.77 17.38
C ILE A 106 8.07 24.38 16.02
N LEU A 107 7.53 25.35 15.27
CA LEU A 107 7.04 25.11 13.92
C LEU A 107 8.17 24.66 12.99
N LEU A 108 9.39 25.17 13.19
CA LEU A 108 10.56 24.71 12.43
C LEU A 108 11.01 23.30 12.81
N VAL A 109 10.84 22.90 14.07
CA VAL A 109 11.09 21.51 14.49
C VAL A 109 10.14 20.55 13.77
N ILE A 110 8.84 20.88 13.75
CA ILE A 110 7.83 20.10 13.04
C ILE A 110 8.14 20.06 11.54
N ALA A 111 8.45 21.22 10.97
CA ALA A 111 8.81 21.39 9.57
C ALA A 111 10.06 20.59 9.17
N GLY A 112 11.08 20.56 10.01
CA GLY A 112 12.30 19.78 9.82
C GLY A 112 12.02 18.28 9.91
N GLY A 113 11.19 17.88 10.88
CA GLY A 113 10.73 16.50 11.06
C GLY A 113 10.04 15.94 9.82
N PHE A 114 9.07 16.66 9.27
CA PHE A 114 8.37 16.23 8.06
C PHE A 114 9.26 16.22 6.81
N ARG A 115 10.25 17.12 6.71
CA ARG A 115 11.13 17.21 5.53
C ARG A 115 12.23 16.17 5.50
N PHE A 116 12.92 15.99 6.62
CA PHE A 116 14.17 15.23 6.69
C PHE A 116 14.13 14.14 7.75
N GLY A 117 12.94 13.79 8.19
CA GLY A 117 12.70 12.78 9.20
C GLY A 117 13.23 13.16 10.58
N SER A 118 13.62 12.16 11.37
CA SER A 118 14.14 12.34 12.73
C SER A 118 15.35 13.27 12.78
N ALA A 119 16.27 13.17 11.81
CA ALA A 119 17.45 14.03 11.73
C ALA A 119 17.09 15.50 11.56
N GLY A 120 16.07 15.81 10.76
CA GLY A 120 15.58 17.18 10.59
C GLY A 120 14.93 17.74 11.86
N ALA A 121 14.14 16.93 12.57
CA ALA A 121 13.53 17.33 13.84
C ALA A 121 14.59 17.64 14.91
N PHE A 122 15.58 16.76 15.08
CA PHE A 122 16.66 16.99 16.04
C PHE A 122 17.58 18.15 15.66
N GLY A 123 17.94 18.26 14.38
CA GLY A 123 18.78 19.36 13.90
C GLY A 123 18.12 20.72 14.14
N ALA A 124 16.83 20.83 13.82
CA ALA A 124 16.06 22.04 14.06
C ALA A 124 15.89 22.35 15.55
N SER A 125 15.60 21.35 16.40
CA SER A 125 15.41 21.60 17.84
C SER A 125 16.69 22.08 18.51
N ILE A 126 17.84 21.48 18.18
CA ILE A 126 19.15 21.89 18.70
C ILE A 126 19.47 23.31 18.21
N PHE A 127 19.27 23.58 16.93
CA PHE A 127 19.53 24.91 16.35
C PHE A 127 18.66 26.00 17.02
N MET A 128 17.37 25.73 17.24
CA MET A 128 16.47 26.67 17.90
C MET A 128 16.80 26.86 19.39
N ALA A 129 17.20 25.78 20.08
CA ALA A 129 17.64 25.86 21.49
C ALA A 129 18.90 26.73 21.64
N ILE A 130 19.88 26.58 20.73
CA ILE A 130 21.08 27.42 20.69
C ILE A 130 20.71 28.87 20.39
N THR A 131 19.91 29.10 19.34
CA THR A 131 19.44 30.44 18.96
C THR A 131 18.77 31.16 20.14
N TYR A 132 17.86 30.48 20.83
CA TYR A 132 17.16 31.05 21.97
C TYR A 132 18.13 31.40 23.11
N THR A 133 19.06 30.50 23.42
CA THR A 133 20.06 30.72 24.49
C THR A 133 20.96 31.91 24.16
N LEU A 134 21.49 31.97 22.94
CA LEU A 134 22.32 33.09 22.48
C LEU A 134 21.56 34.42 22.55
N THR A 135 20.29 34.42 22.13
CA THR A 135 19.46 35.62 22.16
C THR A 135 19.14 36.04 23.61
N ALA A 136 18.85 35.09 24.50
CA ALA A 136 18.62 35.37 25.92
C ALA A 136 19.86 35.96 26.61
N THR A 137 21.06 35.45 26.31
CA THR A 137 22.32 36.00 26.83
C THR A 137 22.59 37.39 26.27
N TYR A 138 22.38 37.60 24.97
CA TYR A 138 22.51 38.91 24.33
C TYR A 138 21.61 39.95 25.00
N ARG A 139 20.34 39.59 25.27
CA ARG A 139 19.36 40.46 25.94
C ARG A 139 19.84 40.92 27.31
N ALA A 140 20.44 40.02 28.08
CA ALA A 140 20.95 40.36 29.40
C ALA A 140 22.16 41.28 29.35
N GLN A 141 23.08 41.05 28.41
CA GLN A 141 24.29 41.85 28.27
C GLN A 141 24.03 43.26 27.72
N VAL A 142 23.15 43.37 26.72
CA VAL A 142 22.94 44.64 25.98
C VAL A 142 21.82 45.48 26.57
N PHE A 143 20.72 44.85 27.01
CA PHE A 143 19.56 45.57 27.52
C PHE A 143 19.42 45.50 29.05
N GLY A 144 20.31 44.77 29.74
CA GLY A 144 20.30 44.66 31.20
C GLY A 144 19.14 43.84 31.77
N TYR A 145 18.46 43.04 30.94
CA TYR A 145 17.39 42.17 31.41
C TYR A 145 17.93 41.03 32.29
N PRO A 146 17.26 40.67 33.39
CA PRO A 146 17.71 39.57 34.24
C PRO A 146 17.65 38.24 33.47
N THR A 147 18.78 37.52 33.43
CA THR A 147 18.76 36.12 32.98
C THR A 147 18.10 35.28 34.07
N GLU A 148 16.95 34.69 33.78
CA GLU A 148 16.35 33.63 34.58
C GLU A 148 16.85 32.27 34.05
N PRO A 149 17.85 31.62 34.69
CA PRO A 149 18.43 30.38 34.15
C PRO A 149 17.39 29.26 34.03
N GLN A 150 16.41 29.27 34.93
CA GLN A 150 15.28 28.35 34.95
C GLN A 150 14.42 28.47 33.68
N ARG A 151 14.13 29.70 33.22
CA ARG A 151 13.37 29.93 31.97
C ARG A 151 14.14 29.47 30.74
N ILE A 152 15.46 29.66 30.75
CA ILE A 152 16.32 29.17 29.67
C ILE A 152 16.31 27.64 29.61
N ALA A 153 16.58 26.99 30.74
CA ALA A 153 16.54 25.54 30.85
C ALA A 153 15.19 24.96 30.43
N PHE A 154 14.09 25.57 30.87
CA PHE A 154 12.73 25.16 30.50
C PHE A 154 12.49 25.25 28.98
N THR A 155 12.86 26.37 28.35
CA THR A 155 12.62 26.57 26.90
C THR A 155 13.51 25.67 26.05
N VAL A 156 14.77 25.49 26.44
CA VAL A 156 15.67 24.50 25.80
C VAL A 156 15.09 23.10 25.92
N THR A 157 14.57 22.72 27.09
CA THR A 157 13.92 21.42 27.30
C THR A 157 12.70 21.24 26.40
N ILE A 158 11.86 22.27 26.22
CA ILE A 158 10.72 22.24 25.30
C ILE A 158 11.19 21.99 23.86
N TYR A 159 12.22 22.68 23.38
CA TYR A 159 12.74 22.44 22.05
C TYR A 159 13.24 21.01 21.89
N LEU A 160 14.09 20.53 22.80
CA LEU A 160 14.61 19.18 22.74
C LEU A 160 13.51 18.12 22.81
N LEU A 161 12.52 18.30 23.70
CA LEU A 161 11.35 17.44 23.81
C LEU A 161 10.51 17.47 22.53
N SER A 162 10.28 18.64 21.93
CA SER A 162 9.56 18.75 20.66
C SER A 162 10.28 18.02 19.53
N GLY A 163 11.61 18.08 19.49
CA GLY A 163 12.43 17.33 18.54
C GLY A 163 12.33 15.83 18.75
N PHE A 164 12.38 15.37 20.00
CA PHE A 164 12.23 13.97 20.38
C PHE A 164 10.85 13.42 20.00
N LEU A 165 9.77 14.12 20.38
CA LEU A 165 8.39 13.72 20.08
C LEU A 165 8.15 13.72 18.56
N MET A 166 8.62 14.76 17.86
CA MET A 166 8.48 14.83 16.41
C MET A 166 9.25 13.69 15.71
N ALA A 167 10.47 13.37 16.17
CA ALA A 167 11.24 12.25 15.64
C ALA A 167 10.52 10.91 15.86
N GLY A 168 9.89 10.70 17.02
CA GLY A 168 9.04 9.54 17.31
C GLY A 168 7.84 9.46 16.37
N LEU A 169 7.10 10.56 16.21
CA LEU A 169 5.91 10.64 15.36
C LEU A 169 6.23 10.33 13.90
N VAL A 170 7.32 10.90 13.36
CA VAL A 170 7.74 10.62 11.97
C VAL A 170 8.08 9.15 11.78
N ARG A 171 8.79 8.53 12.74
CA ARG A 171 9.14 7.11 12.66
C ARG A 171 7.90 6.24 12.64
N GLU A 172 6.94 6.53 13.52
CA GLU A 172 5.67 5.80 13.59
C GLU A 172 4.80 6.00 12.34
N LEU A 173 4.75 7.20 11.80
CA LEU A 173 4.07 7.43 10.52
C LEU A 173 4.73 6.66 9.37
N GLY A 174 6.06 6.50 9.41
CA GLY A 174 6.81 5.70 8.44
C GLY A 174 6.46 4.20 8.55
N THR A 175 6.39 3.65 9.76
CA THR A 175 6.06 2.24 9.99
C THR A 175 4.61 1.94 9.58
N LEU A 176 3.66 2.81 9.94
CA LEU A 176 2.25 2.66 9.57
C LEU A 176 2.03 2.70 8.05
N ARG A 177 2.76 3.57 7.33
CA ARG A 177 2.71 3.62 5.85
C ARG A 177 3.23 2.32 5.24
N ALA A 178 4.38 1.83 5.71
CA ALA A 178 4.95 0.57 5.21
C ALA A 178 4.03 -0.63 5.48
N GLN A 179 3.38 -0.68 6.66
CA GLN A 179 2.40 -1.72 6.97
C GLN A 179 1.18 -1.65 6.04
N ARG A 180 0.67 -0.44 5.76
CA ARG A 180 -0.45 -0.26 4.84
C ARG A 180 -0.10 -0.69 3.42
N GLU A 181 1.06 -0.29 2.91
CA GLU A 181 1.53 -0.71 1.58
C GLU A 181 1.70 -2.24 1.48
N ALA A 182 2.25 -2.87 2.52
CA ALA A 182 2.38 -4.32 2.57
C ALA A 182 1.01 -5.03 2.60
N PHE A 183 0.06 -4.49 3.37
CA PHE A 183 -1.30 -5.02 3.45
C PHE A 183 -2.05 -4.88 2.12
N ASP A 184 -1.93 -3.72 1.46
CA ASP A 184 -2.54 -3.46 0.16
C ASP A 184 -1.95 -4.39 -0.91
N HIS A 185 -0.64 -4.65 -0.88
CA HIS A 185 0.01 -5.62 -1.77
C HIS A 185 -0.49 -7.05 -1.54
N GLN A 186 -0.57 -7.49 -0.28
CA GLN A 186 -1.05 -8.83 0.06
C GLN A 186 -2.51 -9.03 -0.36
N ARG A 187 -3.35 -8.00 -0.21
CA ARG A 187 -4.73 -8.01 -0.69
C ARG A 187 -4.80 -8.16 -2.20
N ALA A 188 -4.05 -7.36 -2.95
CA ALA A 188 -4.02 -7.44 -4.41
C ALA A 188 -3.56 -8.82 -4.91
N GLU A 189 -2.57 -9.41 -4.26
CA GLU A 189 -2.10 -10.78 -4.58
C GLU A 189 -3.17 -11.83 -4.29
N THR A 190 -3.84 -11.74 -3.14
CA THR A 190 -4.93 -12.66 -2.76
C THR A 190 -6.11 -12.55 -3.74
N GLU A 191 -6.48 -11.34 -4.14
CA GLU A 191 -7.53 -11.11 -5.13
C GLU A 191 -7.16 -11.65 -6.51
N ALA A 192 -5.91 -11.49 -6.93
CA ALA A 192 -5.40 -12.04 -8.19
C ALA A 192 -5.43 -13.58 -8.18
N LEU A 193 -5.02 -14.22 -7.09
CA LEU A 193 -5.08 -15.67 -6.93
C LEU A 193 -6.53 -16.18 -6.99
N ARG A 194 -7.45 -15.53 -6.26
CA ARG A 194 -8.88 -15.88 -6.32
C ARG A 194 -9.48 -15.72 -7.70
N ALA A 195 -9.08 -14.68 -8.44
CA ALA A 195 -9.53 -14.48 -9.82
C ALA A 195 -9.00 -15.58 -10.74
N LEU A 196 -7.74 -16.00 -10.56
CA LEU A 196 -7.14 -17.09 -11.33
C LEU A 196 -7.79 -18.44 -11.04
N ASP A 197 -8.05 -18.75 -9.76
CA ASP A 197 -8.76 -19.98 -9.36
C ASP A 197 -10.16 -20.05 -9.99
N LYS A 198 -10.87 -18.92 -10.00
CA LYS A 198 -12.17 -18.81 -10.66
C LYS A 198 -12.05 -19.03 -12.18
N MET A 199 -11.10 -18.36 -12.84
CA MET A 199 -10.88 -18.53 -14.29
C MET A 199 -10.52 -19.97 -14.66
N LYS A 200 -9.69 -20.65 -13.86
CA LYS A 200 -9.34 -22.06 -14.05
C LYS A 200 -10.60 -22.93 -14.02
N SER A 201 -11.50 -22.67 -13.09
CA SER A 201 -12.73 -23.47 -12.92
C SER A 201 -13.74 -23.21 -14.00
N ASP A 202 -13.95 -21.94 -14.36
CA ASP A 202 -14.82 -21.55 -15.47
C ASP A 202 -14.31 -22.18 -16.78
N PHE A 203 -12.99 -22.17 -17.01
CA PHE A 203 -12.38 -22.81 -18.17
C PHE A 203 -12.58 -24.34 -18.19
N LEU A 204 -12.36 -25.03 -17.07
CA LEU A 204 -12.56 -26.48 -16.99
C LEU A 204 -14.03 -26.84 -17.24
N ALA A 205 -14.97 -26.08 -16.67
CA ALA A 205 -16.40 -26.30 -16.86
C ALA A 205 -16.83 -26.11 -18.32
N GLU A 206 -16.32 -25.07 -19.00
CA GLU A 206 -16.62 -24.78 -20.40
C GLU A 206 -16.04 -25.86 -21.33
N MET A 207 -14.78 -26.26 -21.13
CA MET A 207 -14.14 -27.33 -21.92
C MET A 207 -14.86 -28.67 -21.79
N SER A 208 -15.30 -29.06 -20.58
CA SER A 208 -16.05 -30.31 -20.37
C SER A 208 -17.39 -30.30 -21.14
N HIS A 209 -18.10 -29.18 -21.16
CA HIS A 209 -19.33 -29.06 -21.92
C HIS A 209 -19.09 -29.18 -23.44
N ASP A 210 -18.06 -28.50 -23.93
CA ASP A 210 -17.69 -28.47 -25.35
C ASP A 210 -17.14 -29.81 -25.86
N PHE A 211 -16.59 -30.66 -24.98
CA PHE A 211 -16.17 -32.03 -25.33
C PHE A 211 -17.31 -33.05 -25.29
N ARG A 212 -18.29 -32.89 -24.41
CA ARG A 212 -19.43 -33.82 -24.33
C ARG A 212 -20.23 -33.87 -25.63
N SER A 213 -20.44 -32.72 -26.28
CA SER A 213 -21.19 -32.63 -27.54
C SER A 213 -20.56 -33.45 -28.68
N PRO A 214 -19.29 -33.26 -29.08
CA PRO A 214 -18.66 -34.04 -30.14
C PRO A 214 -18.51 -35.52 -29.76
N LEU A 215 -18.24 -35.86 -28.49
CA LEU A 215 -18.20 -37.25 -28.04
C LEU A 215 -19.55 -37.95 -28.17
N THR A 216 -20.64 -37.26 -27.82
CA THR A 216 -22.02 -37.76 -28.01
C THR A 216 -22.30 -38.06 -29.49
N VAL A 217 -21.85 -37.18 -30.40
CA VAL A 217 -22.01 -37.39 -31.84
C VAL A 217 -21.22 -38.60 -32.33
N VAL A 218 -19.97 -38.75 -31.91
CA VAL A 218 -19.13 -39.91 -32.28
C VAL A 218 -19.72 -41.20 -31.73
N ARG A 219 -20.18 -41.21 -30.46
CA ARG A 219 -20.82 -42.37 -29.85
C ARG A 219 -22.09 -42.77 -30.60
N GLY A 220 -22.95 -41.81 -30.93
CA GLY A 220 -24.16 -42.07 -31.73
C GLY A 220 -23.84 -42.65 -33.11
N ALA A 221 -22.77 -42.20 -33.77
CA ALA A 221 -22.34 -42.78 -35.04
C ALA A 221 -21.83 -44.23 -34.88
N LEU A 222 -21.09 -44.51 -33.80
CA LEU A 222 -20.63 -45.87 -33.47
C LEU A 222 -21.80 -46.80 -33.14
N GLU A 223 -22.78 -46.34 -32.37
CA GLU A 223 -24.02 -47.09 -32.06
C GLU A 223 -24.79 -47.45 -33.35
N ILE A 224 -24.88 -46.53 -34.31
CA ILE A 224 -25.51 -46.80 -35.62
C ILE A 224 -24.73 -47.87 -36.39
N LEU A 225 -23.40 -47.78 -36.44
CA LEU A 225 -22.57 -48.78 -37.13
C LEU A 225 -22.67 -50.16 -36.47
N GLN A 226 -22.57 -50.22 -35.15
CA GLN A 226 -22.69 -51.47 -34.37
C GLN A 226 -24.08 -52.09 -34.46
N SER A 227 -25.13 -51.29 -34.66
CA SER A 227 -26.49 -51.81 -34.92
C SER A 227 -26.65 -52.49 -36.28
N GLN A 228 -25.62 -52.45 -37.14
CA GLN A 228 -25.60 -52.99 -38.50
C GLN A 228 -26.72 -52.48 -39.43
N ARG A 229 -27.43 -51.40 -39.04
CA ARG A 229 -28.49 -50.75 -39.85
C ARG A 229 -27.99 -50.26 -41.23
N PRO A 230 -26.80 -49.67 -41.37
CA PRO A 230 -26.28 -49.27 -42.69
C PRO A 230 -25.83 -50.45 -43.56
N GLY A 231 -25.60 -51.61 -42.96
CA GLY A 231 -25.07 -52.81 -43.60
C GLY A 231 -24.26 -53.67 -42.62
N PRO A 232 -23.96 -54.94 -42.98
CA PRO A 232 -23.15 -55.83 -42.16
C PRO A 232 -21.70 -55.35 -42.07
N LEU A 233 -21.11 -55.46 -40.87
CA LEU A 233 -19.69 -55.18 -40.64
C LEU A 233 -18.87 -56.45 -40.87
N THR A 234 -17.65 -56.30 -41.39
CA THR A 234 -16.66 -57.39 -41.35
C THR A 234 -16.14 -57.59 -39.93
N ASP A 235 -15.63 -58.77 -39.59
CA ASP A 235 -15.06 -59.07 -38.26
C ASP A 235 -14.03 -58.01 -37.82
N ARG A 236 -13.21 -57.54 -38.77
CA ARG A 236 -12.20 -56.51 -38.50
C ARG A 236 -12.81 -55.13 -38.27
N GLN A 237 -13.89 -54.79 -38.98
CA GLN A 237 -14.62 -53.54 -38.75
C GLN A 237 -15.31 -53.56 -37.39
N GLN A 238 -15.90 -54.68 -37.00
CA GLN A 238 -16.57 -54.85 -35.72
C GLN A 238 -15.60 -54.63 -34.55
N GLU A 239 -14.43 -55.29 -34.58
CA GLU A 239 -13.36 -55.10 -33.59
C GLU A 239 -12.90 -53.63 -33.50
N LEU A 240 -12.80 -52.94 -34.65
CA LEU A 240 -12.44 -51.51 -34.69
C LEU A 240 -13.52 -50.62 -34.08
N THR A 241 -14.80 -50.83 -34.39
CA THR A 241 -15.92 -50.08 -33.80
C THR A 241 -16.05 -50.30 -32.30
N GLU A 242 -15.87 -51.53 -31.81
CA GLU A 242 -15.88 -51.82 -30.38
C GLU A 242 -14.70 -51.14 -29.66
N ARG A 243 -13.52 -51.14 -30.29
CA ARG A 243 -12.35 -50.45 -29.74
C ARG A 243 -12.53 -48.93 -29.73
N ALA A 244 -13.16 -48.36 -30.76
CA ALA A 244 -13.49 -46.94 -30.81
C ALA A 244 -14.50 -46.57 -29.71
N ASP A 245 -15.56 -47.37 -29.54
CA ASP A 245 -16.60 -47.13 -28.52
C ASP A 245 -16.00 -47.14 -27.10
N ARG A 246 -15.16 -48.14 -26.79
CA ARG A 246 -14.45 -48.17 -25.50
C ARG A 246 -13.56 -46.94 -25.26
N ASN A 247 -12.96 -46.35 -26.30
CA ASN A 247 -12.16 -45.13 -26.13
C ASN A 247 -13.02 -43.89 -25.96
N VAL A 248 -14.16 -43.81 -26.66
CA VAL A 248 -15.12 -42.70 -26.51
C VAL A 248 -15.70 -42.68 -25.10
N ARG A 249 -16.15 -43.83 -24.57
CA ARG A 249 -16.64 -43.94 -23.19
C ARG A 249 -15.61 -43.50 -22.16
N ARG A 250 -14.35 -43.93 -22.31
CA ARG A 250 -13.25 -43.47 -21.45
C ARG A 250 -13.02 -41.96 -21.50
N LEU A 251 -13.21 -41.34 -22.68
CA LEU A 251 -13.06 -39.90 -22.82
C LEU A 251 -14.24 -39.15 -22.18
N GLU A 252 -15.45 -39.72 -22.23
CA GLU A 252 -16.63 -39.19 -21.56
C GLU A 252 -16.46 -39.23 -20.04
N GLU A 253 -16.05 -40.37 -19.48
CA GLU A 253 -15.71 -40.53 -18.05
C GLU A 253 -14.65 -39.51 -17.62
N PHE A 254 -13.55 -39.38 -18.38
CA PHE A 254 -12.50 -38.41 -18.09
C PHE A 254 -12.99 -36.95 -18.13
N SER A 255 -13.89 -36.62 -19.06
CA SER A 255 -14.48 -35.29 -19.14
C SER A 255 -15.41 -34.97 -17.96
N GLU A 256 -16.07 -35.98 -17.40
CA GLU A 256 -16.90 -35.87 -16.20
C GLU A 256 -16.06 -35.74 -14.94
N ASP A 257 -15.00 -36.55 -14.80
CA ASP A 257 -14.05 -36.46 -13.69
C ASP A 257 -13.41 -35.07 -13.59
N LEU A 258 -13.07 -34.44 -14.72
CA LEU A 258 -12.53 -33.08 -14.76
C LEU A 258 -13.52 -32.03 -14.23
N LEU A 259 -14.81 -32.19 -14.53
CA LEU A 259 -15.85 -31.29 -14.06
C LEU A 259 -16.08 -31.48 -12.55
N GLU A 260 -16.09 -32.72 -12.09
CA GLU A 260 -16.25 -33.05 -10.68
C GLU A 260 -15.08 -32.49 -9.86
N MET A 261 -13.86 -32.62 -10.36
CA MET A 261 -12.67 -32.04 -9.74
C MET A 261 -12.75 -30.51 -9.64
N ALA A 262 -13.22 -29.82 -10.69
CA ALA A 262 -13.43 -28.38 -10.66
C ALA A 262 -14.47 -27.95 -9.60
N ARG A 263 -15.54 -28.74 -9.42
CA ARG A 263 -16.56 -28.50 -8.38
C ARG A 263 -16.05 -28.75 -6.96
N ILE A 264 -15.22 -29.78 -6.77
CA ILE A 264 -14.58 -30.10 -5.48
C ILE A 264 -13.66 -28.96 -5.04
N GLU A 265 -12.77 -28.49 -5.93
CA GLU A 265 -11.79 -27.44 -5.60
C GLU A 265 -12.44 -26.14 -5.09
N HIS A 266 -13.68 -25.85 -5.49
CA HIS A 266 -14.41 -24.64 -5.10
C HIS A 266 -15.41 -24.84 -3.96
N GLY A 267 -15.46 -26.03 -3.36
CA GLY A 267 -16.43 -26.35 -2.31
C GLY A 267 -17.89 -26.33 -2.79
N ALA A 268 -18.12 -26.49 -4.10
CA ALA A 268 -19.45 -26.47 -4.71
C ALA A 268 -20.20 -27.81 -4.59
N ILE A 269 -19.62 -28.80 -3.90
CA ILE A 269 -20.32 -30.03 -3.55
C ILE A 269 -21.04 -29.81 -2.22
N GLU A 270 -22.34 -29.58 -2.31
CA GLU A 270 -23.24 -29.68 -1.17
C GLU A 270 -23.54 -31.16 -0.91
N LEU A 271 -23.00 -31.69 0.18
CA LEU A 271 -23.27 -33.06 0.61
C LEU A 271 -24.60 -33.11 1.38
N GLU A 272 -25.60 -33.77 0.81
CA GLU A 272 -26.82 -34.11 1.54
C GLU A 272 -26.55 -35.32 2.44
N ARG A 273 -26.60 -35.11 3.76
CA ARG A 273 -26.37 -36.18 4.74
C ARG A 273 -27.68 -36.88 5.06
N VAL A 274 -27.83 -38.11 4.57
CA VAL A 274 -28.97 -39.00 4.84
C VAL A 274 -28.48 -40.32 5.43
N GLU A 275 -29.34 -40.98 6.21
CA GLU A 275 -29.06 -42.32 6.74
C GLU A 275 -29.16 -43.34 5.60
N ILE A 276 -28.10 -44.13 5.40
CA ILE A 276 -28.00 -45.11 4.32
C ILE A 276 -27.64 -46.49 4.85
N ASP A 277 -28.17 -47.53 4.23
CA ASP A 277 -27.75 -48.90 4.46
C ASP A 277 -26.46 -49.17 3.66
N ALA A 278 -25.32 -49.09 4.34
CA ALA A 278 -24.01 -49.32 3.72
C ALA A 278 -23.87 -50.72 3.12
N CYS A 279 -24.51 -51.74 3.71
CA CYS A 279 -24.45 -53.11 3.20
C CYS A 279 -25.23 -53.25 1.90
N ASN A 280 -26.39 -52.59 1.77
CA ASN A 280 -27.14 -52.56 0.52
C ASN A 280 -26.39 -51.78 -0.57
N LEU A 281 -25.83 -50.62 -0.23
CA LEU A 281 -25.09 -49.79 -1.19
C LEU A 281 -23.88 -50.55 -1.77
N VAL A 282 -23.04 -51.15 -0.91
CA VAL A 282 -21.86 -51.90 -1.39
C VAL A 282 -22.28 -53.15 -2.16
N ARG A 283 -23.40 -53.80 -1.78
CA ARG A 283 -23.92 -54.95 -2.53
C ARG A 283 -24.34 -54.56 -3.95
N GLU A 284 -25.01 -53.44 -4.13
CA GLU A 284 -25.39 -52.92 -5.46
C GLU A 284 -24.15 -52.72 -6.34
N VAL A 285 -23.10 -52.09 -5.80
CA VAL A 285 -21.83 -51.90 -6.50
C VAL A 285 -21.15 -53.22 -6.87
N VAL A 286 -21.17 -54.21 -5.97
CA VAL A 286 -20.60 -55.54 -6.24
C VAL A 286 -21.34 -56.25 -7.37
N GLU A 287 -22.67 -56.17 -7.40
CA GLU A 287 -23.48 -56.75 -8.49
C GLU A 287 -23.13 -56.11 -9.85
N ASP A 288 -23.03 -54.77 -9.90
CA ASP A 288 -22.69 -54.03 -11.13
C ASP A 288 -21.32 -54.45 -11.70
N HIS A 289 -20.38 -54.86 -10.84
CA HIS A 289 -19.01 -55.21 -11.23
C HIS A 289 -18.77 -56.71 -11.41
N ARG A 290 -19.74 -57.58 -11.10
CA ARG A 290 -19.59 -59.04 -11.23
C ARG A 290 -19.27 -59.48 -12.65
N ALA A 291 -19.93 -58.89 -13.65
CA ALA A 291 -19.70 -59.23 -15.05
C ALA A 291 -18.27 -58.91 -15.49
N LEU A 292 -17.76 -57.73 -15.12
CA LEU A 292 -16.39 -57.32 -15.43
C LEU A 292 -15.35 -58.17 -14.69
N ALA A 293 -15.62 -58.51 -13.43
CA ALA A 293 -14.74 -59.38 -12.64
C ALA A 293 -14.65 -60.78 -13.24
N HIS A 294 -15.80 -61.35 -13.65
CA HIS A 294 -15.87 -62.64 -14.33
C HIS A 294 -15.08 -62.63 -15.64
N ASP A 295 -15.26 -61.61 -16.48
CA ASP A 295 -14.51 -61.45 -17.74
C ASP A 295 -12.99 -61.33 -17.54
N ARG A 296 -12.55 -60.91 -16.35
CA ARG A 296 -11.14 -60.80 -15.97
C ARG A 296 -10.63 -61.97 -15.10
N GLY A 297 -11.47 -62.97 -14.81
CA GLY A 297 -11.12 -64.10 -13.96
C GLY A 297 -10.87 -63.73 -12.49
N GLN A 298 -11.56 -62.71 -11.99
CA GLN A 298 -11.46 -62.21 -10.61
C GLN A 298 -12.73 -62.54 -9.82
N THR A 299 -12.58 -62.82 -8.53
CA THR A 299 -13.70 -63.07 -7.60
C THR A 299 -13.85 -61.88 -6.66
N ILE A 300 -15.09 -61.38 -6.52
CA ILE A 300 -15.44 -60.33 -5.56
C ILE A 300 -16.35 -60.95 -4.49
N GLU A 301 -15.89 -60.95 -3.23
CA GLU A 301 -16.66 -61.40 -2.07
C GLU A 301 -17.05 -60.19 -1.22
N LEU A 302 -18.31 -60.16 -0.78
CA LEU A 302 -18.86 -59.12 0.11
C LEU A 302 -19.02 -59.71 1.51
N ASP A 303 -18.21 -59.24 2.46
CA ASP A 303 -18.36 -59.55 3.88
C ASP A 303 -18.97 -58.34 4.61
N CYS A 304 -20.28 -58.39 4.82
CA CYS A 304 -21.04 -57.32 5.45
C CYS A 304 -21.55 -57.81 6.81
N VAL A 305 -21.17 -57.11 7.87
CA VAL A 305 -21.75 -57.31 9.22
C VAL A 305 -23.02 -56.46 9.31
N PRO A 306 -24.18 -57.06 9.64
CA PRO A 306 -25.47 -56.37 9.68
C PRO A 306 -25.55 -55.30 10.78
#